data_AF-A0A0H3J5C4-F1
#
_entry.id   AF-A0A0H3J5C4-F1
#
_cell.length_a   1.000
_cell.length_b   1.000
_cell.length_c   1.000
_cell.angle_alpha   90.00
_cell.angle_beta   90.00
_cell.angle_gamma   90.00
#
_symmetry.space_group_name_H-M   'P 1'
#
loop_
_entity.id
_entity.type
_entity.pdbx_description
1 polymer ?
#
loop_
_entity_poly.entity_id
_entity_poly.type
_entity_poly.pdbx_seq_one_letter_code
_entity_poly.pdbx_strand_id
1 'polypeptide(L)'
;MKRKIYYIFILLIILEIVIGLGINNIALNRNIYSNEIHMKASEVSYRNKINKYNLDDMEKKLDLLEDKMDNPEKYESDDTDIVFKVYVPRFRILFSMNPLDLRFETKNYKVYLNNSIMRSIENEITYMSNIFAKLLNNIMDNLGNSDKKFNNVKSQITSFKEGIYPRTDYFNTSNFFKSIERIIASLKNDF
;
A
#
# COMPACT_ATOMS: atom_id res chain seq x y z
N MET A 1 -27.75 2.29 -14.07
CA MET A 1 -27.28 1.22 -13.16
C MET A 1 -27.01 -0.11 -13.86
N LYS A 2 -27.98 -0.68 -14.62
CA LYS A 2 -27.85 -2.02 -15.24
C LYS A 2 -26.59 -2.24 -16.10
N ARG A 3 -26.16 -1.24 -16.90
CA ARG A 3 -24.93 -1.32 -17.70
C ARG A 3 -23.64 -1.45 -16.88
N LYS A 4 -23.54 -0.77 -15.73
CA LYS A 4 -22.34 -0.85 -14.85
C LYS A 4 -22.22 -2.24 -14.21
N ILE A 5 -23.34 -2.81 -13.78
CA ILE A 5 -23.39 -4.17 -13.20
C ILE A 5 -22.99 -5.22 -14.25
N TYR A 6 -23.43 -5.05 -15.50
CA TYR A 6 -23.03 -5.90 -16.62
C TYR A 6 -21.51 -5.89 -16.86
N TYR A 7 -20.87 -4.72 -16.85
CA TYR A 7 -19.41 -4.63 -17.01
C TYR A 7 -18.65 -5.27 -15.83
N ILE A 8 -19.14 -5.10 -14.61
CA ILE A 8 -18.57 -5.75 -13.41
C ILE A 8 -18.68 -7.28 -13.54
N PHE A 9 -19.82 -7.78 -13.99
CA PHE A 9 -20.04 -9.21 -14.17
C PHE A 9 -19.12 -9.80 -15.26
N ILE A 10 -18.95 -9.10 -16.38
CA ILE A 10 -17.97 -9.51 -17.42
C ILE A 10 -16.55 -9.54 -16.85
N LEU A 11 -16.16 -8.52 -16.08
CA LEU A 11 -14.85 -8.46 -15.45
C LEU A 11 -14.60 -9.67 -14.53
N LEU A 12 -15.61 -10.08 -13.75
CA LEU A 12 -15.52 -11.26 -12.89
C LEU A 12 -15.35 -12.55 -13.70
N ILE A 13 -16.10 -12.71 -14.80
CA ILE A 13 -15.95 -13.87 -15.69
C ILE A 13 -14.53 -13.91 -16.28
N ILE A 14 -14.02 -12.78 -16.78
CA ILE A 14 -12.66 -12.70 -17.32
C ILE A 14 -11.64 -13.08 -16.24
N LEU A 15 -11.82 -12.57 -15.02
CA LEU A 15 -10.94 -12.87 -13.89
C LEU A 15 -10.95 -14.36 -13.55
N GLU A 16 -12.12 -15.00 -13.49
CA GLU A 16 -12.24 -16.44 -13.25
C GLU A 16 -11.54 -17.27 -14.33
N ILE A 17 -11.71 -16.91 -15.61
CA ILE A 17 -11.04 -17.59 -16.72
C ILE A 17 -9.52 -17.47 -16.58
N VAL A 18 -9.00 -16.27 -16.27
CA VAL A 18 -7.56 -16.04 -16.09
C VAL A 18 -7.02 -16.86 -14.91
N ILE A 19 -7.74 -16.89 -13.77
CA ILE A 19 -7.34 -17.69 -12.60
C ILE A 19 -7.35 -19.18 -12.94
N GLY A 20 -8.38 -19.68 -13.62
CA GLY A 20 -8.49 -21.08 -14.03
C GLY A 20 -7.36 -21.53 -14.95
N LEU A 21 -7.01 -20.70 -15.94
CA LEU A 21 -5.86 -20.93 -16.81
C LEU A 21 -4.55 -20.97 -16.01
N GLY A 22 -4.40 -20.09 -15.02
CA GLY A 22 -3.24 -20.05 -14.14
C GLY A 22 -3.08 -21.33 -13.32
N ILE A 23 -4.16 -21.79 -12.67
CA ILE A 23 -4.17 -23.02 -11.86
C ILE A 23 -3.82 -24.24 -12.72
N ASN A 24 -4.42 -24.34 -13.91
CA ASN A 24 -4.16 -25.46 -14.82
C ASN A 24 -2.71 -25.48 -15.30
N ASN A 25 -2.12 -24.32 -15.60
CA ASN A 25 -0.72 -24.23 -16.02
C ASN A 25 0.23 -24.66 -14.88
N ILE A 26 -0.03 -24.20 -13.64
CA ILE A 26 0.74 -24.62 -12.45
C ILE A 26 0.67 -26.14 -12.26
N ALA A 27 -0.52 -26.73 -12.38
CA ALA A 27 -0.71 -28.17 -12.23
C ALA A 27 0.03 -28.97 -13.32
N LEU A 28 -0.03 -28.51 -14.57
CA LEU A 28 0.66 -29.13 -15.69
C LEU A 28 2.19 -29.12 -15.50
N ASN A 29 2.77 -27.98 -15.12
CA ASN A 29 4.22 -27.87 -14.88
C ASN A 29 4.68 -28.80 -13.76
N ARG A 30 3.88 -28.93 -12.69
CA ARG A 30 4.15 -29.88 -11.60
C ARG A 30 4.10 -31.33 -12.05
N ASN A 31 3.12 -31.69 -12.88
CA ASN A 31 2.98 -33.06 -13.40
C ASN A 31 4.14 -33.45 -14.33
N ILE A 32 4.58 -32.53 -15.20
CA ILE A 32 5.74 -32.74 -16.07
C ILE A 32 6.98 -32.97 -15.21
N TYR A 33 7.23 -32.10 -14.23
CA TYR A 33 8.34 -32.23 -13.29
C TYR A 33 8.31 -33.56 -12.49
N SER A 34 7.13 -34.03 -12.09
CA SER A 34 7.02 -35.28 -11.32
C SER A 34 7.17 -36.56 -12.14
N ASN A 35 6.82 -36.53 -13.43
CA ASN A 35 6.77 -37.73 -14.28
C ASN A 35 8.12 -38.11 -14.90
N GLU A 36 9.04 -37.16 -15.11
CA GLU A 36 10.35 -37.46 -15.72
C GLU A 36 11.37 -38.04 -14.72
N ILE A 37 11.11 -37.93 -13.41
CA ILE A 37 11.91 -38.62 -12.40
C ILE A 37 11.53 -40.12 -12.45
N HIS A 38 12.19 -40.89 -13.31
CA HIS A 38 12.20 -42.36 -13.29
C HIS A 38 12.93 -42.89 -12.03
N MET A 39 12.46 -42.50 -10.85
CA MET A 39 12.76 -43.17 -9.59
C MET A 39 11.52 -43.97 -9.21
N LYS A 40 11.70 -45.15 -8.60
CA LYS A 40 10.59 -46.03 -8.17
C LYS A 40 9.48 -45.18 -7.55
N ALA A 41 8.23 -45.34 -8.02
CA ALA A 41 7.09 -44.47 -7.69
C ALA A 41 6.91 -44.18 -6.18
N SER A 42 7.42 -45.07 -5.31
CA SER A 42 7.48 -44.89 -3.86
C SER A 42 8.42 -43.78 -3.37
N GLU A 43 9.55 -43.52 -4.04
CA GLU A 43 10.51 -42.47 -3.66
C GLU A 43 10.12 -41.08 -4.18
N VAL A 44 9.43 -41.02 -5.32
CA VAL A 44 8.97 -39.77 -5.97
C VAL A 44 7.88 -39.09 -5.16
N SER A 45 6.86 -39.83 -4.72
CA SER A 45 5.80 -39.29 -3.84
C SER A 45 6.38 -38.79 -2.52
N TYR A 46 7.39 -39.49 -1.98
CA TYR A 46 8.08 -39.14 -0.75
C TYR A 46 8.95 -37.87 -0.90
N ARG A 47 9.83 -37.79 -1.91
CA ARG A 47 10.66 -36.60 -2.15
C ARG A 47 9.86 -35.39 -2.62
N ASN A 48 8.82 -35.56 -3.45
CA ASN A 48 7.96 -34.45 -3.88
C ASN A 48 7.08 -33.92 -2.73
N LYS A 49 6.66 -34.78 -1.77
CA LYS A 49 6.05 -34.32 -0.51
C LYS A 49 7.03 -33.53 0.36
N ILE A 50 8.31 -33.94 0.38
CA ILE A 50 9.33 -33.34 1.25
C ILE A 50 9.89 -32.03 0.67
N ASN A 51 10.12 -31.95 -0.65
CA ASN A 51 10.73 -30.79 -1.31
C ASN A 51 9.76 -29.64 -1.66
N LYS A 52 8.45 -29.78 -1.40
CA LYS A 52 7.44 -28.72 -1.61
C LYS A 52 7.51 -28.02 -2.98
N TYR A 53 7.88 -28.74 -4.05
CA TYR A 53 8.11 -28.15 -5.37
C TYR A 53 9.15 -27.02 -5.34
N ASN A 54 10.43 -27.37 -5.15
CA ASN A 54 11.53 -26.41 -5.29
C ASN A 54 11.49 -25.79 -6.70
N LEU A 55 11.17 -24.50 -6.77
CA LEU A 55 10.95 -23.82 -8.05
C LEU A 55 12.25 -23.67 -8.85
N ASP A 56 13.41 -23.57 -8.21
CA ASP A 56 14.71 -23.46 -8.91
C ASP A 56 15.08 -24.78 -9.60
N ASP A 57 14.82 -25.91 -8.96
CA ASP A 57 15.04 -27.23 -9.56
C ASP A 57 14.03 -27.51 -10.68
N MET A 58 12.77 -27.08 -10.47
CA MET A 58 11.72 -27.19 -11.47
C MET A 58 12.03 -26.35 -12.71
N GLU A 59 12.45 -25.10 -12.54
CA GLU A 59 12.85 -24.20 -13.63
C GLU A 59 13.99 -24.82 -14.46
N LYS A 60 15.06 -25.29 -13.81
CA LYS A 60 16.20 -25.91 -14.50
C LYS A 60 15.81 -27.13 -15.33
N LYS A 61 14.90 -27.96 -14.82
CA LYS A 61 14.43 -29.15 -15.53
C LYS A 61 13.52 -28.81 -16.69
N LEU A 62 12.60 -27.87 -16.50
CA LEU A 62 11.73 -27.40 -17.57
C LEU A 62 12.55 -26.70 -18.67
N ASP A 63 13.61 -25.96 -18.32
CA ASP A 63 14.57 -25.39 -19.27
C ASP A 63 15.32 -26.47 -20.05
N LEU A 64 15.79 -27.54 -19.39
CA LEU A 64 16.44 -28.67 -20.06
C LEU A 64 15.49 -29.39 -21.02
N LEU A 65 14.23 -29.60 -20.61
CA LEU A 65 13.21 -30.22 -21.44
C LEU A 65 12.86 -29.36 -22.66
N GLU A 66 12.75 -28.05 -22.49
CA GLU A 66 12.55 -27.12 -23.58
C GLU A 66 13.74 -27.12 -24.55
N ASP A 67 14.97 -27.17 -24.05
CA ASP A 67 16.17 -27.26 -24.89
C ASP A 67 16.27 -28.60 -25.64
N LYS A 68 15.90 -29.72 -25.00
CA LYS A 68 15.78 -31.03 -25.66
C LYS A 68 14.73 -31.02 -26.78
N MET A 69 13.60 -30.31 -26.60
CA MET A 69 12.57 -30.14 -27.63
C MET A 69 13.04 -29.24 -28.79
N ASP A 70 13.72 -28.15 -28.49
CA ASP A 70 14.18 -27.18 -29.49
C ASP A 70 15.48 -27.63 -30.20
N ASN A 71 16.30 -28.49 -29.58
CA ASN A 71 17.58 -28.99 -30.10
C ASN A 71 17.76 -30.52 -29.89
N PRO A 72 16.91 -31.36 -30.50
CA PRO A 72 16.88 -32.80 -30.24
C PRO A 72 18.21 -33.50 -30.59
N GLU A 73 18.90 -33.08 -31.65
CA GLU A 73 20.20 -33.64 -32.07
C GLU A 73 21.35 -33.49 -31.07
N LYS A 74 21.22 -32.63 -30.05
CA LYS A 74 22.26 -32.48 -29.01
C LYS A 74 22.20 -33.56 -27.93
N TYR A 75 21.14 -34.36 -27.91
CA TYR A 75 20.85 -35.30 -26.85
C TYR A 75 20.67 -36.71 -27.43
N GLU A 76 21.27 -37.72 -26.80
CA GLU A 76 21.07 -39.11 -27.20
C GLU A 76 19.60 -39.50 -26.95
N SER A 77 18.95 -40.03 -27.98
CA SER A 77 17.58 -40.53 -27.88
C SER A 77 17.59 -41.87 -27.13
N ASP A 78 17.30 -41.84 -25.84
CA ASP A 78 17.04 -43.06 -25.08
C ASP A 78 15.55 -43.43 -25.21
N ASP A 79 15.21 -44.68 -25.50
CA ASP A 79 13.81 -45.11 -25.77
C ASP A 79 12.86 -44.89 -24.57
N THR A 80 13.44 -44.70 -23.38
CA THR A 80 12.75 -44.38 -22.12
C THR A 80 12.56 -42.88 -21.85
N ASP A 81 13.11 -41.99 -22.68
CA ASP A 81 13.02 -40.55 -22.47
C ASP A 81 11.60 -40.04 -22.77
N ILE A 82 10.86 -39.75 -21.69
CA ILE A 82 9.53 -39.11 -21.71
C ILE A 82 9.57 -37.75 -22.42
N VAL A 83 10.75 -37.16 -22.53
CA VAL A 83 11.03 -35.84 -23.11
C VAL A 83 10.53 -35.69 -24.54
N PHE A 84 10.57 -36.75 -25.35
CA PHE A 84 10.06 -36.71 -26.72
C PHE A 84 8.55 -36.98 -26.84
N LYS A 85 7.87 -37.30 -25.73
CA LYS A 85 6.45 -37.68 -25.70
C LYS A 85 5.57 -36.64 -25.01
N VAL A 86 6.15 -35.66 -24.31
CA VAL A 86 5.42 -34.68 -23.52
C VAL A 86 5.68 -33.27 -24.03
N TYR A 87 4.61 -32.54 -24.32
CA TYR A 87 4.68 -31.13 -24.69
C TYR A 87 5.06 -30.29 -23.47
N VAL A 88 6.19 -29.58 -23.55
CA VAL A 88 6.61 -28.60 -22.55
C VAL A 88 5.98 -27.25 -22.91
N PRO A 89 5.19 -26.63 -22.02
CA PRO A 89 4.62 -25.32 -22.27
C PRO A 89 5.71 -24.25 -22.41
N ARG A 90 5.64 -23.46 -23.49
CA ARG A 90 6.50 -22.27 -23.69
C ARG A 90 6.14 -21.08 -22.82
N PHE A 91 4.98 -21.13 -22.18
CA PHE A 91 4.54 -20.21 -21.14
C PHE A 91 4.29 -21.00 -19.87
N ARG A 92 5.03 -20.68 -18.81
CA ARG A 92 5.06 -21.44 -17.57
C ARG A 92 4.78 -20.52 -16.39
N ILE A 93 3.88 -20.95 -15.53
CA ILE A 93 3.62 -20.35 -14.24
C ILE A 93 4.13 -21.32 -13.19
N LEU A 94 5.17 -20.92 -12.47
CA LEU A 94 5.70 -21.66 -11.33
C LEU A 94 5.24 -21.00 -10.04
N PHE A 95 4.82 -21.79 -9.06
CA PHE A 95 4.22 -21.25 -7.85
C PHE A 95 4.53 -22.07 -6.59
N SER A 96 4.99 -21.36 -5.56
CA SER A 96 5.12 -21.81 -4.18
C SER A 96 4.41 -20.82 -3.26
N MET A 97 3.70 -21.34 -2.25
CA MET A 97 2.96 -20.52 -1.28
C MET A 97 3.79 -20.22 -0.02
N ASN A 98 4.85 -20.98 0.26
CA ASN A 98 5.65 -20.82 1.47
C ASN A 98 7.14 -21.15 1.24
N PRO A 99 8.01 -20.14 1.05
CA PRO A 99 7.68 -18.72 0.90
C PRO A 99 6.84 -18.46 -0.37
N LEU A 100 6.07 -17.35 -0.40
CA LEU A 100 5.37 -16.95 -1.62
C LEU A 100 6.40 -16.68 -2.73
N ASP A 101 6.32 -17.42 -3.82
CA ASP A 101 7.17 -17.30 -5.00
C ASP A 101 6.33 -17.66 -6.22
N LEU A 102 6.11 -16.68 -7.09
CA LEU A 102 5.32 -16.79 -8.31
C LEU A 102 6.21 -16.35 -9.49
N ARG A 103 6.42 -17.25 -10.44
CA ARG A 103 7.27 -17.02 -11.61
C ARG A 103 6.45 -17.14 -12.87
N PHE A 104 6.53 -16.13 -13.72
CA PHE A 104 5.99 -16.14 -15.07
C PHE A 104 7.14 -16.25 -16.04
N GLU A 105 7.20 -17.34 -16.78
CA GLU A 105 8.30 -17.65 -17.66
C GLU A 105 7.80 -17.84 -19.09
N THR A 106 8.52 -17.23 -20.01
CA THR A 106 8.40 -17.41 -21.45
C THR A 106 9.79 -17.64 -22.02
N LYS A 107 9.87 -18.05 -23.29
CA LYS A 107 11.13 -18.16 -24.02
C LYS A 107 12.02 -16.90 -23.95
N ASN A 108 11.41 -15.71 -23.91
CA ASN A 108 12.14 -14.43 -24.00
C ASN A 108 12.20 -13.65 -22.69
N TYR A 109 11.26 -13.90 -21.76
CA TYR A 109 11.08 -13.11 -20.54
C TYR A 109 10.79 -14.01 -19.36
N LYS A 110 11.45 -13.73 -18.23
CA LYS A 110 11.17 -14.33 -16.92
C LYS A 110 10.86 -13.21 -15.93
N VAL A 111 9.72 -13.30 -15.25
CA VAL A 111 9.26 -12.33 -14.25
C VAL A 111 9.00 -13.06 -12.94
N TYR A 112 9.56 -12.56 -11.85
CA TYR A 112 9.49 -13.20 -10.53
C TYR A 112 8.83 -12.28 -9.51
N LEU A 113 7.86 -12.82 -8.78
CA LEU A 113 7.21 -12.21 -7.62
C LEU A 113 7.49 -13.11 -6.42
N ASN A 114 8.49 -12.74 -5.62
CA ASN A 114 8.88 -13.53 -4.45
C ASN A 114 8.63 -12.77 -3.14
N ASN A 115 8.72 -13.51 -2.04
CA ASN A 115 8.49 -13.02 -0.69
C ASN A 115 9.47 -11.90 -0.28
N SER A 116 10.64 -11.79 -0.93
CA SER A 116 11.58 -10.69 -0.70
C SER A 116 11.07 -9.37 -1.30
N ILE A 117 10.55 -9.41 -2.53
CA ILE A 117 9.94 -8.24 -3.19
C ILE A 117 8.72 -7.78 -2.39
N MET A 118 7.87 -8.71 -1.96
CA MET A 118 6.66 -8.40 -1.18
C MET A 118 7.01 -7.75 0.17
N ARG A 119 7.99 -8.29 0.90
CA ARG A 119 8.50 -7.68 2.14
C ARG A 119 9.12 -6.30 1.93
N SER A 120 9.85 -6.10 0.84
CA SER A 120 10.44 -4.79 0.51
C SER A 120 9.34 -3.75 0.26
N ILE A 121 8.29 -4.11 -0.48
CA ILE A 121 7.13 -3.23 -0.71
C ILE A 121 6.42 -2.90 0.62
N GLU A 122 6.18 -3.89 1.48
CA GLU A 122 5.57 -3.66 2.80
C GLU A 122 6.41 -2.72 3.67
N ASN A 123 7.74 -2.87 3.64
CA ASN A 123 8.67 -2.02 4.37
C ASN A 123 8.67 -0.58 3.85
N GLU A 124 8.67 -0.38 2.52
CA GLU A 124 8.57 0.95 1.90
C GLU A 124 7.26 1.64 2.23
N ILE A 125 6.13 0.93 2.18
CA ILE A 125 4.82 1.45 2.58
C ILE A 125 4.86 1.91 4.03
N THR A 126 5.39 1.07 4.93
CA THR A 126 5.49 1.38 6.36
C THR A 126 6.37 2.61 6.61
N TYR A 127 7.50 2.71 5.90
CA TYR A 127 8.40 3.86 5.95
C TYR A 127 7.69 5.14 5.52
N MET A 128 6.98 5.12 4.39
CA MET A 128 6.22 6.26 3.89
C MET A 128 5.09 6.67 4.84
N SER A 129 4.34 5.70 5.39
CA SER A 129 3.29 5.97 6.38
C SER A 129 3.84 6.69 7.61
N ASN A 130 5.02 6.29 8.09
CA ASN A 130 5.68 6.95 9.23
C ASN A 130 6.11 8.39 8.92
N ILE A 131 6.60 8.66 7.70
CA ILE A 131 6.92 10.02 7.26
C ILE A 131 5.66 10.90 7.24
N PHE A 132 4.57 10.39 6.65
CA PHE A 132 3.30 11.11 6.59
C PHE A 132 2.75 11.43 7.97
N ALA A 133 2.79 10.48 8.91
CA ALA A 133 2.35 10.67 10.28
C ALA A 133 3.15 11.80 10.98
N LYS A 134 4.48 11.81 10.81
CA LYS A 134 5.34 12.89 11.35
C LYS A 134 5.01 14.26 10.76
N LEU A 135 4.79 14.33 9.44
CA LEU A 135 4.39 15.56 8.76
C LEU A 135 3.06 16.10 9.29
N LEU A 136 2.06 15.23 9.43
CA LEU A 136 0.74 15.62 9.98
C LEU A 136 0.86 16.15 11.40
N ASN A 137 1.62 15.48 12.26
CA ASN A 137 1.84 15.95 13.63
C ASN A 137 2.51 17.33 13.66
N ASN A 138 3.55 17.54 12.86
CA ASN A 138 4.22 18.85 12.77
C ASN A 138 3.27 19.97 12.28
N ILE A 139 2.40 19.66 11.31
CA ILE A 139 1.39 20.62 10.83
C ILE A 139 0.39 20.95 11.95
N MET A 140 -0.12 19.94 12.64
CA MET A 140 -1.05 20.13 13.77
C MET A 140 -0.43 20.95 14.89
N ASP A 141 0.83 20.69 15.25
CA ASP A 141 1.54 21.44 16.28
C ASP A 141 1.72 22.92 15.88
N ASN A 142 2.07 23.18 14.62
CA ASN A 142 2.23 24.53 14.09
C ASN A 142 0.90 25.30 14.05
N LEU A 143 -0.20 24.64 13.68
CA LEU A 143 -1.54 25.22 13.73
C LEU A 143 -1.93 25.55 15.16
N GLY A 144 -1.74 24.62 16.11
CA GLY A 144 -2.03 24.87 17.52
C GLY A 144 -1.20 26.01 18.11
N ASN A 145 0.06 26.16 17.70
CA ASN A 145 0.89 27.29 18.09
C ASN A 145 0.41 28.62 17.47
N SER A 146 -0.13 28.58 16.26
CA SER A 146 -0.72 29.75 15.60
C SER A 146 -2.00 30.20 16.29
N ASP A 147 -2.87 29.25 16.68
CA ASP A 147 -4.07 29.53 17.47
C ASP A 147 -3.74 30.17 18.82
N LYS A 148 -2.70 29.66 19.51
CA LYS A 148 -2.22 30.27 20.77
C LYS A 148 -1.76 31.71 20.56
N LYS A 149 -0.99 31.99 19.50
CA LYS A 149 -0.55 33.36 19.18
C LYS A 149 -1.74 34.27 18.87
N PHE A 150 -2.70 33.80 18.09
CA PHE A 150 -3.92 34.54 17.76
C PHE A 150 -4.72 34.90 19.02
N ASN A 151 -4.91 33.92 19.92
CA ASN A 151 -5.62 34.14 21.18
C ASN A 151 -4.90 35.15 22.09
N ASN A 152 -3.57 35.12 22.13
CA ASN A 152 -2.79 36.10 22.90
C ASN A 152 -2.95 37.52 22.34
N VAL A 153 -2.83 37.70 21.02
CA VAL A 153 -3.06 39.00 20.35
C VAL A 153 -4.49 39.50 20.61
N LYS A 154 -5.49 38.62 20.51
CA LYS A 154 -6.88 38.96 20.82
C LYS A 154 -7.04 39.44 22.27
N SER A 155 -6.43 38.76 23.23
CA SER A 155 -6.45 39.15 24.65
C SER A 155 -5.82 40.52 24.87
N GLN A 156 -4.69 40.82 24.21
CA GLN A 156 -4.02 42.13 24.29
C GLN A 156 -4.88 43.25 23.70
N ILE A 157 -5.57 42.98 22.57
CA ILE A 157 -6.50 43.95 21.98
C ILE A 157 -7.69 44.23 22.93
N THR A 158 -8.23 43.19 23.58
CA THR A 158 -9.32 43.35 24.55
C THR A 158 -8.90 44.18 25.75
N SER A 159 -7.75 43.89 26.36
CA SER A 159 -7.26 44.67 27.52
C SER A 159 -6.95 46.12 27.15
N PHE A 160 -6.40 46.36 25.95
CA PHE A 160 -6.18 47.72 25.45
C PHE A 160 -7.49 48.49 25.26
N LYS A 161 -8.54 47.86 24.71
CA LYS A 161 -9.87 48.48 24.58
C LYS A 161 -10.46 48.86 25.93
N GLU A 162 -10.36 47.99 26.93
CA GLU A 162 -10.84 48.24 28.29
C GLU A 162 -10.07 49.39 28.98
N GLY A 163 -8.78 49.54 28.69
CA GLY A 163 -7.97 50.65 29.20
C GLY A 163 -8.29 52.01 28.57
N ILE A 164 -8.71 52.05 27.30
CA ILE A 164 -9.13 53.28 26.62
C ILE A 164 -10.57 53.67 26.96
N TYR A 165 -11.45 52.67 27.11
CA TYR A 165 -12.83 52.85 27.53
C TYR A 165 -13.02 52.24 28.91
N PRO A 166 -12.53 52.88 30.00
CA PRO A 166 -12.83 52.40 31.32
C PRO A 166 -14.33 52.54 31.52
N ARG A 167 -15.02 51.39 31.65
CA ARG A 167 -16.42 51.22 32.10
C ARG A 167 -17.22 52.54 32.13
N THR A 168 -17.97 52.80 31.07
CA THR A 168 -18.92 53.93 30.97
C THR A 168 -20.08 53.86 31.95
N ASP A 169 -20.10 52.88 32.87
CA ASP A 169 -21.27 52.59 33.69
C ASP A 169 -21.36 53.40 35.00
N TYR A 170 -20.41 54.30 35.29
CA TYR A 170 -20.53 55.20 36.46
C TYR A 170 -19.93 56.61 36.24
N PHE A 171 -20.08 57.20 35.05
CA PHE A 171 -20.00 58.66 34.98
C PHE A 171 -21.35 59.23 35.46
N ASN A 172 -21.49 59.44 36.78
CA ASN A 172 -22.66 60.09 37.35
C ASN A 172 -22.63 61.58 36.97
N THR A 173 -23.09 61.87 35.75
CA THR A 173 -23.21 63.20 35.16
C THR A 173 -23.93 64.17 36.09
N SER A 174 -24.88 63.69 36.93
CA SER A 174 -25.59 64.55 37.88
C SER A 174 -24.68 65.14 38.97
N ASN A 175 -23.65 64.41 39.41
CA ASN A 175 -22.69 64.94 40.39
C ASN A 175 -21.75 65.97 39.73
N PHE A 176 -21.37 65.74 38.47
CA PHE A 176 -20.54 66.67 37.72
C PHE A 176 -21.27 68.00 37.48
N PHE A 177 -22.52 67.97 37.03
CA PHE A 177 -23.31 69.19 36.84
C PHE A 177 -23.63 69.92 38.14
N LYS A 178 -23.92 69.21 39.25
CA LYS A 178 -24.07 69.83 40.58
C LYS A 178 -22.79 70.50 41.08
N SER A 179 -21.63 69.97 40.72
CA SER A 179 -20.33 70.58 41.05
C SER A 179 -20.14 71.88 40.30
N ILE A 180 -20.48 71.90 39.01
CA ILE A 180 -20.42 73.10 38.17
C ILE A 180 -21.42 74.16 38.64
N GLU A 181 -22.65 73.78 38.99
CA GLU A 181 -23.65 74.71 39.53
C GLU A 181 -23.19 75.37 40.83
N ARG A 182 -22.53 74.63 41.73
CA ARG A 182 -21.96 75.20 42.97
C ARG A 182 -20.84 76.19 42.70
N ILE A 183 -19.99 75.92 41.72
CA ILE A 183 -18.89 76.82 41.32
C ILE A 183 -19.44 78.10 40.69
N ILE A 184 -20.47 77.98 39.83
CA ILE A 184 -21.13 79.15 39.24
C ILE A 184 -21.85 79.97 40.31
N ALA A 185 -22.46 79.32 41.30
CA ALA A 185 -23.13 80.00 42.42
C ALA A 185 -22.13 80.73 43.35
N SER A 186 -20.94 80.15 43.61
CA SER A 186 -19.92 80.83 44.41
C SER A 186 -19.34 82.04 43.69
N LEU A 187 -19.13 81.95 42.37
CA LEU A 187 -18.62 83.07 41.55
C LEU A 187 -19.64 84.22 41.40
N LYS A 188 -20.93 83.96 41.59
CA LYS A 188 -21.98 85.00 41.58
C LYS A 188 -22.12 85.77 42.89
N ASN A 189 -21.55 85.27 43.99
CA ASN A 189 -21.62 85.94 45.30
C ASN A 189 -20.41 86.84 45.59
N ASP A 190 -19.40 86.84 44.71
CA ASP A 190 -18.17 87.64 44.82
C ASP A 190 -18.16 88.87 43.86
N PHE A 191 -19.32 89.25 43.31
CA PHE A 191 -19.59 90.50 42.58
C PHE A 191 -20.86 91.16 43.11
#